data_AF-A0A7C2F470-F1
#
_entry.id   AF-A0A7C2F470-F1
#
_cell.length_a   1.000
_cell.length_b   1.000
_cell.length_c   1.000
_cell.angle_alpha   90.00
_cell.angle_beta   90.00
_cell.angle_gamma   90.00
#
_symmetry.space_group_name_H-M   'P 1'
#
loop_
_entity.id
_entity.type
_entity.pdbx_description
1 polymer ?
#
loop_
_entity_poly.entity_id
_entity_poly.type
_entity_poly.pdbx_seq_one_letter_code
_entity_poly.pdbx_strand_id
1 'polypeptide(L)'
;MFACSAGASAQDNRLPPPPLPVDPTPLEQLLSAQEKESLKKTDDAQKLVDAYLKISDTHLDAALAAINASDSATAERELDIYNKTIAETVKIAFAREDKKRRLSKKIEQKLYKQIKTLETIERLFPEDRVAFAESALKQARQMRIQALNEAFAGGEILKDPEEQKKPGVPSKNNPPNNLMSPLQMNFMGGSARTRTQIPGDYLNEEEDDLVRKAQKPDDRAKVFMKIADRRLAAITGVKVDPTDKKAQKKAEEEERDWGPLPKLSRADLLRHYARAVEELIAKLEDAHERNPKSSDLPRALVVIKDATDRHLQILRALSPETKDEAEAHALATAIEQAETANQGAREGLKGKDE
;
A
#
# COMPACT_ATOMS: atom_id res chain seq x y z
N MET A 1 2.67 -63.38 12.21
CA MET A 1 3.78 -62.46 12.53
C MET A 1 3.35 -61.06 12.10
N PHE A 2 2.89 -60.24 13.03
CA PHE A 2 2.52 -58.84 12.77
C PHE A 2 3.71 -57.95 13.18
N ALA A 3 4.28 -57.23 12.22
CA ALA A 3 5.34 -56.27 12.48
C ALA A 3 4.70 -54.90 12.77
N CYS A 4 4.87 -54.41 14.01
CA CYS A 4 4.56 -53.05 14.40
C CYS A 4 5.70 -52.12 13.95
N SER A 5 5.41 -51.15 13.09
CA SER A 5 6.31 -50.05 12.76
C SER A 5 5.92 -48.82 13.58
N ALA A 6 6.71 -48.52 14.61
CA ALA A 6 6.59 -47.29 15.39
C ALA A 6 7.30 -46.14 14.65
N GLY A 7 6.53 -45.18 14.15
CA GLY A 7 7.04 -43.92 13.61
C GLY A 7 7.32 -42.94 14.75
N ALA A 8 8.59 -42.71 15.06
CA ALA A 8 9.01 -41.65 15.97
C ALA A 8 8.91 -40.30 15.25
N SER A 9 7.97 -39.46 15.66
CA SER A 9 7.90 -38.05 15.27
C SER A 9 9.05 -37.29 15.94
N ALA A 10 10.09 -36.96 15.17
CA ALA A 10 11.12 -36.02 15.58
C ALA A 10 10.47 -34.65 15.82
N GLN A 11 10.30 -34.28 17.08
CA GLN A 11 9.95 -32.92 17.46
C GLN A 11 11.11 -32.02 17.05
N ASP A 12 10.86 -31.19 16.04
CA ASP A 12 11.77 -30.14 15.57
C ASP A 12 11.98 -29.15 16.73
N ASN A 13 13.00 -29.44 17.54
CA ASN A 13 13.35 -28.72 18.77
C ASN A 13 14.06 -27.41 18.40
N ARG A 14 13.41 -26.56 17.60
CA ARG A 14 13.93 -25.25 17.24
C ARG A 14 13.88 -24.38 18.48
N LEU A 15 15.07 -24.12 19.04
CA LEU A 15 15.25 -23.12 20.07
C LEU A 15 14.56 -21.82 19.62
N PRO A 16 13.83 -21.13 20.51
CA PRO A 16 13.24 -19.85 20.17
C PRO A 16 14.35 -18.93 19.67
N PRO A 17 14.10 -18.16 18.58
CA PRO A 17 15.09 -17.22 18.08
C PRO A 17 15.51 -16.29 19.23
N PRO A 18 16.82 -16.00 19.37
CA PRO A 18 17.31 -15.14 20.43
C PRO A 18 16.56 -13.80 20.39
N PRO A 19 16.20 -13.22 21.56
CA PRO A 19 15.51 -11.94 21.60
C PRO A 19 16.34 -10.91 20.83
N LEU A 20 15.67 -10.11 20.01
CA LEU A 20 16.35 -9.09 19.22
C LEU A 20 17.05 -8.10 20.16
N PRO A 21 18.30 -7.71 19.87
CA PRO A 21 19.00 -6.70 20.65
C PRO A 21 18.34 -5.34 20.42
N VAL A 22 17.37 -4.98 21.26
CA VAL A 22 16.88 -3.60 21.33
C VAL A 22 17.91 -2.81 22.12
N ASP A 23 18.40 -1.71 21.56
CA ASP A 23 19.32 -0.83 22.28
C ASP A 23 18.58 -0.26 23.51
N PRO A 24 19.05 -0.52 24.74
CA PRO A 24 18.40 0.02 25.94
C PRO A 24 18.54 1.53 26.07
N THR A 25 19.37 2.16 25.24
CA THR A 25 19.61 3.60 25.25
C THR A 25 18.29 4.38 25.07
N PRO A 26 17.98 5.34 25.96
CA PRO A 26 16.79 6.17 25.83
C PRO A 26 16.79 6.99 24.53
N LEU A 27 15.61 7.25 23.98
CA LEU A 27 15.44 8.00 22.73
C LEU A 27 16.17 9.36 22.80
N GLU A 28 16.11 10.03 23.94
CA GLU A 28 16.74 11.33 24.16
C GLU A 28 18.25 11.29 24.02
N GLN A 29 18.90 10.13 24.17
CA GLN A 29 20.34 10.02 23.98
C GLN A 29 20.69 9.74 22.52
N LEU A 30 19.79 9.08 21.78
CA LEU A 30 19.99 8.71 20.39
C LEU A 30 19.75 9.85 19.40
N LEU A 31 18.87 10.80 19.73
CA LEU A 31 18.56 11.95 18.87
C LEU A 31 19.74 12.92 18.71
N SER A 32 19.86 13.50 17.52
CA SER A 32 20.82 14.55 17.21
C SER A 32 20.53 15.84 17.99
N ALA A 33 21.53 16.73 18.07
CA ALA A 33 21.36 18.03 18.73
C ALA A 33 20.25 18.88 18.09
N GLN A 34 20.11 18.82 16.76
CA GLN A 34 19.09 19.56 16.01
C GLN A 34 17.68 19.04 16.30
N GLU A 35 17.50 17.72 16.40
CA GLU A 35 16.22 17.09 16.73
C GLU A 35 15.81 17.39 18.17
N LYS A 36 16.77 17.33 19.10
CA LYS A 36 16.55 17.76 20.49
C LYS A 36 16.09 19.20 20.56
N GLU A 37 16.69 20.09 19.77
CA GLU A 37 16.32 21.49 19.73
C GLU A 37 14.92 21.70 19.12
N SER A 38 14.56 20.94 18.07
CA SER A 38 13.23 21.04 17.46
C SER A 38 12.11 20.56 18.40
N LEU A 39 12.38 19.52 19.20
CA LEU A 39 11.46 19.04 20.22
C LEU A 39 11.32 20.04 21.38
N LYS A 40 12.42 20.65 21.85
CA LYS A 40 12.41 21.64 22.94
C LYS A 40 11.65 22.93 22.61
N LYS A 41 11.62 23.33 21.33
CA LYS A 41 10.92 24.55 20.87
C LYS A 41 9.39 24.40 20.87
N THR A 42 8.88 23.23 21.25
CA THR A 42 7.50 22.85 20.99
C THR A 42 6.74 22.64 22.28
N ASP A 43 5.94 23.62 22.68
CA ASP A 43 5.10 23.56 23.88
C ASP A 43 3.73 22.89 23.64
N ASP A 44 3.32 22.76 22.37
CA ASP A 44 2.02 22.19 22.00
C ASP A 44 2.17 20.72 21.57
N ALA A 45 1.36 19.82 22.14
CA ALA A 45 1.50 18.39 21.87
C ALA A 45 1.21 18.01 20.41
N GLN A 46 0.34 18.75 19.71
CA GLN A 46 0.09 18.48 18.29
C GLN A 46 1.33 18.81 17.46
N LYS A 47 1.98 19.95 17.72
CA LYS A 47 3.27 20.26 17.12
C LYS A 47 4.35 19.26 17.51
N LEU A 48 4.30 18.73 18.73
CA LEU A 48 5.28 17.75 19.22
C LEU A 48 5.12 16.41 18.48
N VAL A 49 3.89 15.93 18.30
CA VAL A 49 3.56 14.79 17.44
C VAL A 49 4.06 15.03 16.01
N ASP A 50 3.86 16.23 15.47
CA ASP A 50 4.34 16.58 14.13
C ASP A 50 5.86 16.56 14.01
N ALA A 51 6.57 17.01 15.06
CA ALA A 51 8.01 16.99 15.13
C ALA A 51 8.54 15.54 15.20
N TYR A 52 7.97 14.68 16.05
CA TYR A 52 8.36 13.27 16.12
C TYR A 52 8.05 12.52 14.81
N LEU A 53 6.90 12.75 14.17
CA LEU A 53 6.60 12.14 12.86
C LEU A 53 7.59 12.55 11.77
N LYS A 54 8.12 13.78 11.83
CA LYS A 54 9.17 14.23 10.91
C LYS A 54 10.53 13.58 11.21
N ILE A 55 10.85 13.39 12.49
CA ILE A 55 12.05 12.69 12.94
C ILE A 55 11.99 11.23 12.48
N SER A 56 10.85 10.53 12.64
CA SER A 56 10.71 9.16 12.18
C SER A 56 10.84 9.02 10.65
N ASP A 57 10.27 9.94 9.87
CA ASP A 57 10.49 9.98 8.42
C ASP A 57 12.00 10.10 8.09
N THR A 58 12.73 10.98 8.79
CA THR A 58 14.16 11.23 8.55
C THR A 58 15.01 9.99 8.84
N HIS A 59 14.79 9.32 9.97
CA HIS A 59 15.52 8.10 10.32
C HIS A 59 15.14 6.92 9.42
N LEU A 60 13.90 6.85 8.94
CA LEU A 60 13.51 5.81 7.99
C LEU A 60 14.19 5.98 6.63
N ASP A 61 14.30 7.21 6.13
CA ASP A 61 15.05 7.53 4.93
C ASP A 61 16.56 7.25 5.10
N ALA A 62 17.11 7.58 6.28
CA ALA A 62 18.51 7.28 6.62
C ALA A 62 18.78 5.77 6.69
N ALA A 63 17.87 4.99 7.26
CA ALA A 63 17.96 3.54 7.29
C ALA A 63 17.99 2.94 5.88
N LEU A 64 17.08 3.38 5.00
CA LEU A 64 17.06 2.94 3.59
C LEU A 64 18.36 3.33 2.86
N ALA A 65 18.86 4.55 3.08
CA ALA A 65 20.13 4.99 2.50
C ALA A 65 21.32 4.15 2.99
N ALA A 66 21.37 3.82 4.28
CA ALA A 66 22.41 2.97 4.87
C ALA A 66 22.38 1.54 4.31
N ILE A 67 21.20 0.95 4.13
CA ILE A 67 21.04 -0.38 3.50
C ILE A 67 21.55 -0.37 2.07
N ASN A 68 21.21 0.67 1.29
CA ASN A 68 21.70 0.81 -0.08
C ASN A 68 23.23 1.00 -0.13
N ALA A 69 23.84 1.48 0.95
CA ALA A 69 25.28 1.60 1.14
C ALA A 69 25.93 0.35 1.78
N SER A 70 25.15 -0.72 2.01
CA SER A 70 25.56 -1.95 2.71
C SER A 70 26.07 -1.72 4.14
N ASP A 71 25.62 -0.65 4.80
CA ASP A 71 25.92 -0.34 6.20
C ASP A 71 24.77 -0.76 7.11
N SER A 72 24.73 -2.06 7.43
CA SER A 72 23.67 -2.65 8.26
C SER A 72 23.67 -2.12 9.68
N ALA A 73 24.85 -1.79 10.24
CA ALA A 73 24.95 -1.29 11.61
C ALA A 73 24.30 0.09 11.76
N THR A 74 24.53 0.97 10.79
CA THR A 74 23.81 2.26 10.75
C THR A 74 22.32 2.01 10.50
N ALA A 75 21.94 1.15 9.56
CA ALA A 75 20.53 0.86 9.30
C ALA A 75 19.77 0.35 10.54
N GLU A 76 20.37 -0.55 11.32
CA GLU A 76 19.82 -1.06 12.58
C GLU A 76 19.58 0.06 13.59
N ARG A 77 20.59 0.93 13.78
CA ARG A 77 20.49 2.07 14.69
C ARG A 77 19.37 3.02 14.26
N GLU A 78 19.29 3.33 12.97
CA GLU A 78 18.27 4.22 12.43
C GLU A 78 16.85 3.62 12.58
N LEU A 79 16.68 2.31 12.37
CA LEU A 79 15.41 1.61 12.61
C LEU A 79 15.01 1.59 14.09
N ASP A 80 15.97 1.45 15.00
CA ASP A 80 15.71 1.53 16.45
C ASP A 80 15.24 2.94 16.86
N ILE A 81 15.87 3.99 16.33
CA ILE A 81 15.43 5.38 16.58
C ILE A 81 14.03 5.61 16.01
N TYR A 82 13.76 5.12 14.80
CA TYR A 82 12.42 5.15 14.18
C TYR A 82 11.37 4.52 15.11
N ASN A 83 11.61 3.30 15.60
CA ASN A 83 10.69 2.57 16.46
C ASN A 83 10.39 3.31 17.77
N LYS A 84 11.43 3.80 18.44
CA LYS A 84 11.29 4.59 19.67
C LYS A 84 10.54 5.90 19.42
N THR A 85 10.80 6.55 18.30
CA THR A 85 10.14 7.80 17.91
C THR A 85 8.64 7.59 17.66
N ILE A 86 8.27 6.53 16.95
CA ILE A 86 6.85 6.19 16.71
C ILE A 86 6.14 5.83 18.02
N ALA A 87 6.79 5.05 18.90
CA ALA A 87 6.22 4.71 20.20
C ALA A 87 5.93 5.96 21.05
N GLU A 88 6.87 6.91 21.12
CA GLU A 88 6.67 8.17 21.85
C GLU A 88 5.60 9.06 21.20
N THR A 89 5.55 9.09 19.85
CA THR A 89 4.51 9.80 19.09
C THR A 89 3.11 9.31 19.47
N VAL A 90 2.91 7.99 19.45
CA VAL A 90 1.63 7.34 19.78
C VAL A 90 1.25 7.61 21.24
N LYS A 91 2.20 7.47 22.16
CA LYS A 91 2.01 7.76 23.58
C LYS A 91 1.56 9.21 23.83
N ILE A 92 2.21 10.19 23.20
CA ILE A 92 1.84 11.61 23.35
C ILE A 92 0.45 11.87 22.76
N ALA A 93 0.16 11.32 21.58
CA ALA A 93 -1.12 11.52 20.93
C ALA A 93 -2.29 10.91 21.70
N PHE A 94 -2.09 9.71 22.28
CA PHE A 94 -3.15 8.98 22.96
C PHE A 94 -3.35 9.41 24.42
N ALA A 95 -2.36 10.07 25.03
CA ALA A 95 -2.51 10.69 26.35
C ALA A 95 -3.47 11.90 26.33
N ARG A 96 -3.85 12.40 25.16
CA ARG A 96 -4.79 13.52 25.02
C ARG A 96 -6.18 13.01 24.69
N GLU A 97 -7.16 13.48 25.45
CA GLU A 97 -8.58 13.31 25.10
C GLU A 97 -9.00 14.31 24.02
N ASP A 98 -8.47 15.53 24.08
CA ASP A 98 -8.76 16.55 23.10
C ASP A 98 -7.99 16.30 21.80
N LYS A 99 -8.69 16.37 20.66
CA LYS A 99 -8.12 16.14 19.33
C LYS A 99 -7.49 14.75 19.11
N LYS A 100 -7.68 13.79 20.02
CA LYS A 100 -7.19 12.40 19.92
C LYS A 100 -7.44 11.84 18.52
N ARG A 101 -8.71 11.84 18.10
CA ARG A 101 -9.16 11.40 16.77
C ARG A 101 -8.37 12.01 15.61
N ARG A 102 -8.11 13.32 15.65
CA ARG A 102 -7.38 14.03 14.59
C ARG A 102 -5.91 13.63 14.57
N LEU A 103 -5.27 13.51 15.74
CA LEU A 103 -3.89 13.07 15.85
C LEU A 103 -3.74 11.61 15.44
N SER A 104 -4.64 10.73 15.88
CA SER A 104 -4.66 9.32 15.50
C SER A 104 -4.81 9.13 13.99
N LYS A 105 -5.74 9.86 13.34
CA LYS A 105 -5.86 9.86 11.86
C LYS A 105 -4.57 10.30 11.19
N LYS A 106 -3.89 11.32 11.72
CA LYS A 106 -2.62 11.79 11.17
C LYS A 106 -1.48 10.77 11.31
N ILE A 107 -1.37 10.12 12.47
CA ILE A 107 -0.40 9.05 12.73
C ILE A 107 -0.66 7.87 11.80
N GLU A 108 -1.91 7.44 11.65
CA GLU A 108 -2.31 6.37 10.74
C GLU A 108 -1.86 6.65 9.30
N GLN A 109 -2.19 7.84 8.77
CA GLN A 109 -1.85 8.21 7.40
C GLN A 109 -0.34 8.25 7.17
N LYS A 110 0.43 8.61 8.20
CA LYS A 110 1.90 8.59 8.16
C LYS A 110 2.44 7.17 8.18
N LEU A 111 2.00 6.34 9.12
CA LEU A 111 2.40 4.94 9.22
C LEU A 111 2.04 4.15 7.96
N TYR A 112 0.90 4.41 7.32
CA TYR A 112 0.52 3.79 6.04
C TYR A 112 1.59 4.00 4.95
N LYS A 113 2.21 5.18 4.90
CA LYS A 113 3.29 5.49 3.95
C LYS A 113 4.61 4.85 4.38
N GLN A 114 4.96 4.98 5.66
CA GLN A 114 6.21 4.45 6.23
C GLN A 114 6.28 2.92 6.12
N ILE A 115 5.16 2.20 6.26
CA ILE A 115 5.08 0.75 6.09
C ILE A 115 5.57 0.31 4.70
N LYS A 116 5.26 1.05 3.62
CA LYS A 116 5.74 0.71 2.27
C LYS A 116 7.27 0.82 2.15
N THR A 117 7.85 1.81 2.84
CA THR A 117 9.30 1.96 2.93
C THR A 117 9.92 0.83 3.76
N LEU A 118 9.30 0.47 4.89
CA LEU A 118 9.74 -0.66 5.73
C LEU A 118 9.68 -2.01 4.99
N GLU A 119 8.65 -2.27 4.18
CA GLU A 119 8.56 -3.46 3.31
C GLU A 119 9.65 -3.48 2.23
N THR A 120 10.16 -2.31 1.83
CA THR A 120 11.31 -2.21 0.93
C THR A 120 12.61 -2.48 1.67
N ILE A 121 12.76 -1.89 2.85
CA ILE A 121 13.89 -2.10 3.76
C ILE A 121 14.03 -3.59 4.13
N GLU A 122 12.95 -4.25 4.53
CA GLU A 122 12.91 -5.68 4.88
C GLU A 122 13.43 -6.56 3.73
N ARG A 123 13.00 -6.29 2.49
CA ARG A 123 13.47 -7.03 1.30
C ARG A 123 14.94 -6.82 0.95
N LEU A 124 15.51 -5.68 1.34
CA LEU A 124 16.90 -5.32 1.06
C LEU A 124 17.85 -5.63 2.22
N PHE A 125 17.32 -5.93 3.40
CA PHE A 125 18.11 -6.18 4.58
C PHE A 125 18.89 -7.51 4.46
N PRO A 126 20.13 -7.59 4.98
CA PRO A 126 20.85 -8.86 5.02
C PRO A 126 20.10 -9.94 5.80
N GLU A 127 20.11 -11.17 5.28
CA GLU A 127 19.35 -12.31 5.85
C GLU A 127 19.68 -12.60 7.32
N ASP A 128 20.95 -12.40 7.73
CA ASP A 128 21.41 -12.61 9.10
C ASP A 128 20.89 -11.55 10.08
N ARG A 129 20.38 -10.43 9.57
CA ARG A 129 19.93 -9.28 10.37
C ARG A 129 18.52 -8.80 10.03
N VAL A 130 17.81 -9.50 9.15
CA VAL A 130 16.46 -9.12 8.67
C VAL A 130 15.45 -8.94 9.80
N ALA A 131 15.66 -9.64 10.92
CA ALA A 131 14.78 -9.58 12.08
C ALA A 131 14.65 -8.16 12.68
N PHE A 132 15.62 -7.26 12.50
CA PHE A 132 15.48 -5.85 12.88
C PHE A 132 14.44 -5.12 12.03
N ALA A 133 14.47 -5.33 10.72
CA ALA A 133 13.50 -4.76 9.78
C ALA A 133 12.10 -5.37 9.97
N GLU A 134 12.01 -6.68 10.17
CA GLU A 134 10.75 -7.37 10.48
C GLU A 134 10.11 -6.82 11.77
N SER A 135 10.92 -6.63 12.81
CA SER A 135 10.45 -6.07 14.09
C SER A 135 9.91 -4.64 13.92
N ALA A 136 10.65 -3.78 13.20
CA ALA A 136 10.20 -2.41 12.92
C ALA A 136 8.91 -2.37 12.08
N LEU A 137 8.81 -3.23 11.06
CA LEU A 137 7.62 -3.37 10.22
C LEU A 137 6.41 -3.83 11.04
N LYS A 138 6.61 -4.85 11.89
CA LYS A 138 5.58 -5.36 12.80
C LYS A 138 5.11 -4.29 13.77
N GLN A 139 6.03 -3.57 14.41
CA GLN A 139 5.69 -2.49 15.33
C GLN A 139 4.92 -1.37 14.63
N ALA A 140 5.34 -0.97 13.42
CA ALA A 140 4.64 0.06 12.65
C ALA A 140 3.20 -0.37 12.28
N ARG A 141 3.00 -1.64 11.89
CA ARG A 141 1.67 -2.20 11.62
C ARG A 141 0.78 -2.19 12.86
N GLN A 142 1.31 -2.64 14.01
CA GLN A 142 0.59 -2.64 15.28
C GLN A 142 0.17 -1.22 15.70
N MET A 143 1.11 -0.26 15.64
CA MET A 143 0.84 1.14 15.97
C MET A 143 -0.18 1.78 15.02
N ARG A 144 -0.17 1.39 13.74
CA ARG A 144 -1.17 1.86 12.76
C ARG A 144 -2.57 1.35 13.12
N ILE A 145 -2.69 0.08 13.50
CA ILE A 145 -3.97 -0.51 13.94
C ILE A 145 -4.48 0.21 15.19
N GLN A 146 -3.62 0.47 16.16
CA GLN A 146 -4.00 1.26 17.35
C GLN A 146 -4.46 2.66 16.96
N ALA A 147 -3.76 3.35 16.06
CA ALA A 147 -4.15 4.67 15.57
C ALA A 147 -5.49 4.65 14.81
N LEU A 148 -5.78 3.60 14.04
CA LEU A 148 -7.09 3.40 13.41
C LEU A 148 -8.18 3.26 14.46
N ASN A 149 -8.00 2.36 15.44
CA ASN A 149 -8.99 2.12 16.50
C ASN A 149 -9.32 3.40 17.28
N GLU A 150 -8.31 4.24 17.52
CA GLU A 150 -8.45 5.53 18.19
C GLU A 150 -9.06 6.62 17.30
N ALA A 151 -8.84 6.58 15.99
CA ALA A 151 -9.42 7.54 15.04
C ALA A 151 -10.93 7.33 14.81
N PHE A 152 -11.43 6.10 14.97
CA PHE A 152 -12.83 5.75 14.68
C PHE A 152 -13.73 5.64 15.93
N ALA A 153 -13.24 6.07 17.10
CA ALA A 153 -14.04 6.28 18.33
C ALA A 153 -14.74 5.01 18.88
N GLY A 154 -14.06 3.85 18.84
CA GLY A 154 -14.62 2.60 19.38
C GLY A 154 -13.62 1.59 19.97
N GLY A 155 -12.31 1.84 19.95
CA GLY A 155 -11.32 1.09 20.74
C GLY A 155 -11.01 -0.35 20.31
N GLU A 156 -11.87 -1.08 19.59
CA GLU A 156 -11.68 -2.53 19.37
C GLU A 156 -12.16 -3.07 18.00
N ILE A 157 -12.19 -2.27 16.94
CA ILE A 157 -12.75 -2.77 15.66
C ILE A 157 -11.73 -3.64 14.90
N LEU A 158 -10.44 -3.30 14.97
CA LEU A 158 -9.40 -4.00 14.22
C LEU A 158 -8.47 -4.75 15.18
N LYS A 159 -8.46 -6.08 15.06
CA LYS A 159 -7.49 -6.97 15.71
C LYS A 159 -6.27 -7.15 14.81
N ASP A 160 -5.11 -7.36 15.41
CA ASP A 160 -3.88 -7.62 14.68
C ASP A 160 -4.03 -8.93 13.87
N PRO A 161 -3.82 -8.94 12.54
CA PRO A 161 -3.98 -10.15 11.73
C PRO A 161 -3.04 -11.29 12.16
N GLU A 162 -1.95 -10.99 12.87
CA GLU A 162 -1.04 -12.01 13.41
C GLU A 162 -1.53 -12.67 14.71
N GLU A 163 -2.37 -12.00 15.52
CA GLU A 163 -2.89 -12.57 16.78
C GLU A 163 -3.88 -13.72 16.53
N GLN A 164 -4.44 -13.82 15.33
CA GLN A 164 -5.37 -14.91 14.97
C GLN A 164 -4.67 -16.25 14.67
N LYS A 165 -3.34 -16.34 14.72
CA LYS A 165 -2.60 -17.57 14.34
C LYS A 165 -1.76 -18.18 15.47
N LYS A 166 -2.40 -18.91 16.41
CA LYS A 166 -1.86 -20.12 17.09
C LYS A 166 -3.03 -21.01 17.62
N PRO A 167 -2.97 -22.35 17.58
CA PRO A 167 -2.99 -23.17 16.35
C PRO A 167 -3.98 -24.37 16.39
N GLY A 168 -4.34 -24.88 15.21
CA GLY A 168 -4.90 -26.22 15.03
C GLY A 168 -4.82 -26.73 13.58
N VAL A 169 -3.84 -27.61 13.32
CA VAL A 169 -3.66 -28.54 12.16
C VAL A 169 -2.87 -28.01 10.93
N PRO A 170 -1.92 -28.80 10.36
CA PRO A 170 -0.83 -28.30 9.51
C PRO A 170 -1.10 -28.38 7.99
N SER A 171 -0.60 -27.39 7.26
CA SER A 171 -0.55 -27.37 5.79
C SER A 171 0.65 -28.17 5.27
N LYS A 172 0.43 -28.94 4.20
CA LYS A 172 1.39 -29.87 3.59
C LYS A 172 2.36 -29.15 2.63
N ASN A 173 3.59 -29.66 2.67
CA ASN A 173 4.76 -29.33 1.84
C ASN A 173 4.52 -29.43 0.32
N ASN A 174 5.25 -28.62 -0.44
CA ASN A 174 5.78 -28.99 -1.76
C ASN A 174 7.26 -28.54 -1.89
N PRO A 175 8.11 -29.27 -2.65
CA PRO A 175 9.56 -29.09 -2.69
C PRO A 175 10.03 -28.20 -3.87
N PRO A 176 11.33 -27.85 -3.94
CA PRO A 176 11.86 -26.77 -4.77
C PRO A 176 12.29 -27.26 -6.16
N ASN A 177 12.35 -26.34 -7.13
CA ASN A 177 13.04 -26.59 -8.40
C ASN A 177 14.00 -25.44 -8.74
N ASN A 178 15.29 -25.80 -8.79
CA ASN A 178 16.40 -25.08 -9.42
C ASN A 178 16.24 -25.04 -10.94
N LEU A 179 16.77 -23.99 -11.60
CA LEU A 179 17.78 -24.11 -12.68
C LEU A 179 18.14 -22.75 -13.32
N MET A 180 19.44 -22.47 -13.41
CA MET A 180 20.10 -21.39 -14.15
C MET A 180 19.93 -21.54 -15.67
N SER A 181 19.91 -20.46 -16.49
CA SER A 181 21.03 -19.84 -17.26
C SER A 181 20.44 -19.19 -18.54
N PRO A 182 21.20 -18.53 -19.46
CA PRO A 182 22.27 -17.52 -19.34
C PRO A 182 21.99 -16.26 -20.22
N LEU A 183 22.96 -15.33 -20.22
CA LEU A 183 23.19 -14.17 -21.09
C LEU A 183 22.47 -14.12 -22.45
N GLN A 184 21.90 -12.94 -22.77
CA GLN A 184 21.94 -12.37 -24.11
C GLN A 184 22.13 -10.85 -24.07
N MET A 185 23.22 -10.39 -24.69
CA MET A 185 23.55 -8.99 -24.99
C MET A 185 23.17 -8.66 -26.42
N ASN A 186 22.99 -7.35 -26.66
CA ASN A 186 22.81 -6.60 -27.90
C ASN A 186 21.37 -6.42 -28.42
N PHE A 187 20.89 -5.18 -28.38
CA PHE A 187 20.75 -4.35 -29.59
C PHE A 187 20.65 -2.86 -29.21
N MET A 188 21.52 -2.03 -29.81
CA MET A 188 21.38 -0.57 -29.82
C MET A 188 20.31 -0.19 -30.85
N GLY A 189 19.30 0.54 -30.41
CA GLY A 189 18.33 1.23 -31.24
C GLY A 189 17.56 2.19 -30.35
N GLY A 190 17.61 3.49 -30.65
CA GLY A 190 16.93 4.53 -29.88
C GLY A 190 15.43 4.27 -29.86
N SER A 191 14.95 3.77 -28.72
CA SER A 191 13.54 3.58 -28.43
C SER A 191 13.29 4.15 -27.04
N ALA A 192 12.23 4.94 -26.89
CA ALA A 192 11.75 5.37 -25.59
C ALA A 192 11.70 4.13 -24.68
N ARG A 193 12.45 4.14 -23.58
CA ARG A 193 12.51 3.01 -22.66
C ARG A 193 11.15 2.90 -21.99
N THR A 194 10.23 2.14 -22.57
CA THR A 194 9.08 1.63 -21.85
C THR A 194 9.62 0.72 -20.76
N ARG A 195 9.81 1.26 -19.56
CA ARG A 195 10.13 0.45 -18.39
C ARG A 195 8.95 -0.47 -18.15
N THR A 196 9.21 -1.77 -18.16
CA THR A 196 8.26 -2.78 -17.73
C THR A 196 7.79 -2.43 -16.32
N GLN A 197 6.48 -2.40 -16.12
CA GLN A 197 5.83 -2.14 -14.84
C GLN A 197 6.51 -2.97 -13.74
N ILE A 198 7.09 -2.29 -12.74
CA ILE A 198 7.83 -2.96 -11.66
C ILE A 198 6.83 -3.79 -10.84
N PRO A 199 7.14 -5.06 -10.49
CA PRO A 199 6.27 -5.86 -9.64
C PRO A 199 5.90 -5.11 -8.34
N GLY A 200 4.61 -4.84 -8.13
CA GLY A 200 4.07 -4.12 -6.98
C GLY A 200 3.64 -2.68 -7.26
N ASP A 201 4.06 -2.10 -8.38
CA ASP A 201 3.55 -0.82 -8.87
C ASP A 201 2.36 -1.04 -9.81
N TYR A 202 1.22 -0.43 -9.51
CA TYR A 202 -0.01 -0.64 -10.27
C TYR A 202 -0.20 0.37 -11.40
N LEU A 203 0.63 1.41 -11.44
CA LEU A 203 0.71 2.41 -12.51
C LEU A 203 1.91 2.12 -13.41
N ASN A 204 1.79 2.41 -14.70
CA ASN A 204 2.95 2.56 -15.58
C ASN A 204 3.47 4.01 -15.55
N GLU A 205 4.60 4.29 -16.20
CA GLU A 205 5.23 5.62 -16.17
C GLU A 205 4.33 6.70 -16.78
N GLU A 206 3.62 6.38 -17.87
CA GLU A 206 2.71 7.31 -18.55
C GLU A 206 1.49 7.66 -17.68
N GLU A 207 0.89 6.65 -17.05
CA GLU A 207 -0.23 6.79 -16.13
C GLU A 207 0.16 7.59 -14.89
N ASP A 208 1.35 7.32 -14.32
CA ASP A 208 1.87 8.08 -13.18
C ASP A 208 2.13 9.55 -13.54
N ASP A 209 2.68 9.82 -14.72
CA ASP A 209 2.83 11.19 -15.24
C ASP A 209 1.48 11.90 -15.41
N LEU A 210 0.45 11.20 -15.87
CA LEU A 210 -0.91 11.75 -15.98
C LEU A 210 -1.53 12.05 -14.61
N VAL A 211 -1.35 11.17 -13.63
CA VAL A 211 -1.78 11.39 -12.24
C VAL A 211 -1.07 12.61 -11.64
N ARG A 212 0.24 12.76 -11.90
CA ARG A 212 1.03 13.92 -11.49
C ARG A 212 0.57 15.21 -12.15
N LYS A 213 0.15 15.18 -13.42
CA LYS A 213 -0.38 16.37 -14.12
C LYS A 213 -1.81 16.73 -13.68
N ALA A 214 -2.63 15.74 -13.33
CA ALA A 214 -4.01 15.95 -12.89
C ALA A 214 -4.08 16.45 -11.44
N GLN A 215 -3.97 17.77 -11.25
CA GLN A 215 -3.98 18.40 -9.92
C GLN A 215 -5.38 18.67 -9.38
N LYS A 216 -6.37 18.89 -10.26
CA LYS A 216 -7.74 19.17 -9.85
C LYS A 216 -8.49 17.88 -9.52
N PRO A 217 -9.44 17.90 -8.55
CA PRO A 217 -10.22 16.73 -8.19
C PRO A 217 -10.94 16.06 -9.37
N ASP A 218 -11.53 16.83 -10.27
CA ASP A 218 -12.27 16.31 -11.42
C ASP A 218 -11.34 15.69 -12.47
N ASP A 219 -10.20 16.32 -12.76
CA ASP A 219 -9.19 15.77 -13.66
C ASP A 219 -8.58 14.49 -13.08
N ARG A 220 -8.32 14.46 -11.77
CA ARG A 220 -7.79 13.29 -11.08
C ARG A 220 -8.78 12.12 -11.13
N ALA A 221 -10.07 12.38 -10.93
CA ALA A 221 -11.11 11.37 -11.11
C ALA A 221 -11.13 10.79 -12.52
N LYS A 222 -11.03 11.63 -13.56
CA LYS A 222 -10.96 11.16 -14.96
C LYS A 222 -9.75 10.24 -15.19
N VAL A 223 -8.59 10.62 -14.66
CA VAL A 223 -7.35 9.84 -14.83
C VAL A 223 -7.45 8.48 -14.13
N PHE A 224 -7.83 8.45 -12.85
CA PHE A 224 -7.96 7.19 -12.11
C PHE A 224 -9.04 6.28 -12.66
N MET A 225 -10.19 6.82 -13.07
CA MET A 225 -11.25 6.01 -13.69
C MET A 225 -10.82 5.45 -15.06
N LYS A 226 -10.01 6.19 -15.83
CA LYS A 226 -9.44 5.68 -17.09
C LYS A 226 -8.39 4.59 -16.85
N ILE A 227 -7.57 4.71 -15.80
CA ILE A 227 -6.65 3.64 -15.39
C ILE A 227 -7.46 2.37 -15.04
N ALA A 228 -8.52 2.53 -14.24
CA ALA A 228 -9.43 1.44 -13.89
C ALA A 228 -10.10 0.81 -15.13
N ASP A 229 -10.61 1.62 -16.07
CA ASP A 229 -11.15 1.16 -17.37
C ASP A 229 -10.13 0.31 -18.14
N ARG A 230 -8.86 0.74 -18.19
CA ARG A 230 -7.79 0.00 -18.89
C ARG A 230 -7.53 -1.36 -18.25
N ARG A 231 -7.62 -1.49 -16.92
CA ARG A 231 -7.50 -2.80 -16.24
C ARG A 231 -8.66 -3.71 -16.59
N LEU A 232 -9.89 -3.21 -16.63
CA LEU A 232 -11.07 -3.98 -17.05
C LEU A 232 -11.00 -4.38 -18.53
N ALA A 233 -10.51 -3.49 -19.41
CA ALA A 233 -10.30 -3.79 -20.82
C ALA A 233 -9.28 -4.92 -21.03
N ALA A 234 -8.21 -4.94 -20.23
CA ALA A 234 -7.22 -6.02 -20.24
C ALA A 234 -7.81 -7.35 -19.75
N ILE A 235 -8.68 -7.35 -18.73
CA ILE A 235 -9.35 -8.56 -18.20
C ILE A 235 -10.34 -9.15 -19.21
N THR A 236 -11.19 -8.30 -19.79
CA THR A 236 -12.23 -8.69 -20.75
C THR A 236 -11.65 -9.03 -22.12
N GLY A 237 -10.39 -8.71 -22.37
CA GLY A 237 -9.69 -9.02 -23.60
C GLY A 237 -10.31 -8.33 -24.80
N VAL A 238 -10.69 -7.05 -24.66
CA VAL A 238 -11.25 -6.25 -25.77
C VAL A 238 -10.24 -6.23 -26.91
N LYS A 239 -10.45 -7.10 -27.91
CA LYS A 239 -9.64 -7.16 -29.12
C LYS A 239 -10.18 -6.14 -30.10
N VAL A 240 -9.32 -5.23 -30.53
CA VAL A 240 -9.59 -4.31 -31.62
C VAL A 240 -9.70 -5.12 -32.90
N ASP A 241 -10.81 -4.98 -33.63
CA ASP A 241 -11.00 -5.65 -34.92
C ASP A 241 -9.91 -5.16 -35.90
N PRO A 242 -9.09 -6.07 -36.46
CA PRO A 242 -8.01 -5.69 -37.37
C PRO A 242 -8.49 -5.10 -38.70
N THR A 243 -9.78 -5.22 -39.01
CA THR A 243 -10.37 -4.66 -40.23
C THR A 243 -10.89 -3.23 -40.05
N ASP A 244 -11.09 -2.77 -38.80
CA ASP A 244 -11.52 -1.40 -38.50
C ASP A 244 -10.32 -0.47 -38.27
N LYS A 245 -9.92 0.22 -39.36
CA LYS A 245 -8.84 1.22 -39.33
C LYS A 245 -9.07 2.33 -38.31
N LYS A 246 -10.33 2.70 -38.01
CA LYS A 246 -10.64 3.75 -37.03
C LYS A 246 -10.39 3.24 -35.62
N ALA A 247 -10.75 1.99 -35.34
CA ALA A 247 -10.51 1.35 -34.05
C ALA A 247 -9.00 1.13 -33.80
N GLN A 248 -8.24 0.74 -34.83
CA GLN A 248 -6.78 0.64 -34.76
C GLN A 248 -6.13 1.98 -34.43
N LYS A 249 -6.46 3.05 -35.18
CA LYS A 249 -5.90 4.38 -34.92
C LYS A 249 -6.19 4.86 -33.50
N LYS A 250 -7.41 4.60 -33.00
CA LYS A 250 -7.77 4.94 -31.61
C LYS A 250 -6.96 4.15 -30.59
N ALA A 251 -6.70 2.87 -30.86
CA ALA A 251 -5.89 2.04 -29.98
C ALA A 251 -4.43 2.49 -29.95
N GLU A 252 -3.86 2.87 -31.10
CA GLU A 252 -2.51 3.44 -31.20
C GLU A 252 -2.40 4.80 -30.48
N GLU A 253 -3.39 5.68 -30.64
CA GLU A 253 -3.45 6.94 -29.89
C GLU A 253 -3.57 6.69 -28.38
N GLU A 254 -4.40 5.72 -27.98
CA GLU A 254 -4.55 5.36 -26.57
C GLU A 254 -3.28 4.75 -25.99
N GLU A 255 -2.56 3.90 -26.73
CA GLU A 255 -1.28 3.35 -26.32
C GLU A 255 -0.19 4.42 -26.23
N ARG A 256 -0.19 5.39 -27.15
CA ARG A 256 0.74 6.53 -27.09
C ARG A 256 0.50 7.40 -25.87
N ASP A 257 -0.76 7.68 -25.55
CA ASP A 257 -1.11 8.64 -24.50
C ASP A 257 -1.11 8.01 -23.10
N TRP A 258 -1.36 6.70 -22.98
CA TRP A 258 -1.51 5.98 -21.70
C TRP A 258 -0.54 4.80 -21.51
N GLY A 259 0.38 4.61 -22.45
CA GLY A 259 1.26 3.45 -22.50
C GLY A 259 0.56 2.15 -22.93
N PRO A 260 1.29 1.04 -23.00
CA PRO A 260 0.74 -0.27 -23.36
C PRO A 260 -0.26 -0.77 -22.33
N LEU A 261 -1.24 -1.57 -22.78
CA LEU A 261 -2.15 -2.26 -21.85
C LEU A 261 -1.36 -3.24 -20.96
N PRO A 262 -1.66 -3.31 -19.66
CA PRO A 262 -0.95 -4.18 -18.73
C PRO A 262 -1.17 -5.66 -19.08
N LYS A 263 -0.07 -6.41 -19.07
CA LYS A 263 -0.04 -7.85 -19.37
C LYS A 263 0.17 -8.65 -18.08
N LEU A 264 -0.76 -8.51 -17.14
CA LEU A 264 -0.71 -9.17 -15.83
C LEU A 264 -1.77 -10.27 -15.73
N SER A 265 -1.71 -11.06 -14.65
CA SER A 265 -2.76 -12.03 -14.35
C SER A 265 -4.11 -11.33 -14.10
N ARG A 266 -5.24 -12.02 -14.32
CA ARG A 266 -6.58 -11.45 -14.05
C ARG A 266 -6.71 -11.01 -12.59
N ALA A 267 -6.21 -11.81 -11.65
CA ALA A 267 -6.19 -11.49 -10.23
C ALA A 267 -5.40 -10.19 -9.94
N ASP A 268 -4.23 -10.00 -10.56
CA ASP A 268 -3.44 -8.78 -10.35
C ASP A 268 -4.07 -7.57 -11.02
N LEU A 269 -4.69 -7.72 -12.19
CA LEU A 269 -5.45 -6.64 -12.83
C LEU A 269 -6.63 -6.19 -11.98
N LEU A 270 -7.33 -7.11 -11.32
CA LEU A 270 -8.41 -6.80 -10.38
C LEU A 270 -7.89 -6.08 -9.12
N ARG A 271 -6.74 -6.50 -8.58
CA ARG A 271 -6.08 -5.78 -7.47
C ARG A 271 -5.64 -4.38 -7.89
N HIS A 272 -5.10 -4.22 -9.09
CA HIS A 272 -4.70 -2.92 -9.64
C HIS A 272 -5.91 -2.00 -9.83
N TYR A 273 -7.03 -2.54 -10.32
CA TYR A 273 -8.31 -1.83 -10.40
C TYR A 273 -8.76 -1.35 -9.01
N ALA A 274 -8.82 -2.25 -8.02
CA ALA A 274 -9.27 -1.93 -6.68
C ALA A 274 -8.41 -0.81 -6.05
N ARG A 275 -7.09 -0.92 -6.21
CA ARG A 275 -6.13 0.08 -5.71
C ARG A 275 -6.27 1.45 -6.38
N ALA A 276 -6.57 1.49 -7.68
CA ALA A 276 -6.82 2.76 -8.39
C ALA A 276 -8.09 3.46 -7.88
N VAL A 277 -9.14 2.69 -7.59
CA VAL A 277 -10.40 3.22 -7.04
C VAL A 277 -10.19 3.70 -5.60
N GLU A 278 -9.56 2.89 -4.75
CA GLU A 278 -9.24 3.25 -3.35
C GLU A 278 -8.39 4.52 -3.28
N GLU A 279 -7.34 4.62 -4.10
CA GLU A 279 -6.49 5.81 -4.12
C GLU A 279 -7.28 7.05 -4.57
N LEU A 280 -8.16 6.94 -5.56
CA LEU A 280 -9.02 8.05 -5.96
C LEU A 280 -9.90 8.53 -4.81
N ILE A 281 -10.54 7.63 -4.07
CA ILE A 281 -11.37 7.98 -2.90
C ILE A 281 -10.53 8.77 -1.90
N ALA A 282 -9.35 8.25 -1.52
CA ALA A 282 -8.48 8.92 -0.57
C ALA A 282 -8.03 10.32 -1.03
N LYS A 283 -7.73 10.51 -2.33
CA LYS A 283 -7.39 11.83 -2.87
C LYS A 283 -8.56 12.80 -2.87
N LEU A 284 -9.79 12.32 -3.08
CA LEU A 284 -10.98 13.16 -3.02
C LEU A 284 -11.36 13.55 -1.60
N GLU A 285 -11.22 12.64 -0.63
CA GLU A 285 -11.40 12.96 0.78
C GLU A 285 -10.43 14.06 1.22
N ASP A 286 -9.14 13.91 0.89
CA ASP A 286 -8.12 14.94 1.18
C ASP A 286 -8.43 16.27 0.47
N ALA A 287 -8.90 16.24 -0.79
CA ALA A 287 -9.33 17.44 -1.48
C ALA A 287 -10.56 18.10 -0.82
N HIS A 288 -11.52 17.30 -0.34
CA HIS A 288 -12.70 17.77 0.38
C HIS A 288 -12.33 18.37 1.75
N GLU A 289 -11.43 17.73 2.50
CA GLU A 289 -10.93 18.26 3.77
C GLU A 289 -10.23 19.61 3.59
N ARG A 290 -9.47 19.77 2.50
CA ARG A 290 -8.76 21.03 2.18
C ARG A 290 -9.69 22.13 1.68
N ASN A 291 -10.65 21.81 0.82
CA ASN A 291 -11.60 22.78 0.28
C ASN A 291 -12.96 22.12 -0.02
N PRO A 292 -13.86 22.04 0.99
CA PRO A 292 -15.15 21.36 0.83
C PRO A 292 -16.10 22.08 -0.14
N LYS A 293 -15.85 23.36 -0.44
CA LYS A 293 -16.67 24.18 -1.34
C LYS A 293 -16.14 24.20 -2.78
N SER A 294 -15.14 23.38 -3.10
CA SER A 294 -14.60 23.32 -4.46
C SER A 294 -15.66 22.89 -5.48
N SER A 295 -15.78 23.66 -6.57
CA SER A 295 -16.64 23.30 -7.71
C SER A 295 -16.18 22.05 -8.45
N ASP A 296 -14.96 21.59 -8.21
CA ASP A 296 -14.37 20.42 -8.85
C ASP A 296 -14.85 19.12 -8.20
N LEU A 297 -15.19 19.15 -6.90
CA LEU A 297 -15.62 17.96 -6.16
C LEU A 297 -16.91 17.36 -6.74
N PRO A 298 -18.02 18.12 -6.94
CA PRO A 298 -19.23 17.54 -7.54
C PRO A 298 -18.98 16.97 -8.94
N ARG A 299 -18.11 17.60 -9.74
CA ARG A 299 -17.75 17.11 -11.08
C ARG A 299 -16.98 15.79 -11.00
N ALA A 300 -16.08 15.67 -10.05
CA ALA A 300 -15.37 14.43 -9.76
C ALA A 300 -16.35 13.31 -9.35
N LEU A 301 -17.31 13.60 -8.48
CA LEU A 301 -18.30 12.62 -8.03
C LEU A 301 -19.20 12.13 -9.17
N VAL A 302 -19.60 12.99 -10.10
CA VAL A 302 -20.33 12.57 -11.31
C VAL A 302 -19.50 11.59 -12.15
N VAL A 303 -18.22 11.89 -12.38
CA VAL A 303 -17.30 10.99 -13.10
C VAL A 303 -17.20 9.63 -12.41
N ILE A 304 -17.03 9.61 -11.09
CA ILE A 304 -16.93 8.36 -10.31
C ILE A 304 -18.22 7.57 -10.38
N LYS A 305 -19.37 8.20 -10.10
CA LYS A 305 -20.68 7.55 -10.16
C LYS A 305 -20.88 6.87 -11.52
N ASP A 306 -20.72 7.64 -12.60
CA ASP A 306 -21.01 7.13 -13.94
C ASP A 306 -20.03 6.04 -14.37
N ALA A 307 -18.75 6.13 -14.00
CA ALA A 307 -17.75 5.11 -14.26
C ALA A 307 -18.02 3.82 -13.48
N THR A 308 -18.21 3.94 -12.17
CA THR A 308 -18.43 2.79 -11.28
C THR A 308 -19.77 2.08 -11.55
N ASP A 309 -20.81 2.78 -11.99
CA ASP A 309 -22.05 2.15 -12.47
C ASP A 309 -21.77 1.17 -13.63
N ARG A 310 -20.91 1.57 -14.58
CA ARG A 310 -20.49 0.69 -15.70
C ARG A 310 -19.54 -0.41 -15.23
N HIS A 311 -18.57 -0.07 -14.37
CA HIS A 311 -17.60 -1.05 -13.86
C HIS A 311 -18.27 -2.17 -13.08
N LEU A 312 -19.28 -1.86 -12.25
CA LEU A 312 -20.02 -2.86 -11.49
C LEU A 312 -20.76 -3.86 -12.40
N GLN A 313 -21.27 -3.41 -13.55
CA GLN A 313 -21.87 -4.32 -14.54
C GLN A 313 -20.83 -5.28 -15.11
N ILE A 314 -19.64 -4.78 -15.46
CA ILE A 314 -18.54 -5.60 -15.97
C ILE A 314 -18.05 -6.58 -14.89
N LEU A 315 -17.74 -6.09 -13.70
CA LEU A 315 -17.20 -6.90 -12.60
C LEU A 315 -18.16 -8.03 -12.20
N ARG A 316 -19.46 -7.75 -12.07
CA ARG A 316 -20.46 -8.79 -11.74
C ARG A 316 -20.61 -9.82 -12.87
N ALA A 317 -20.39 -9.42 -14.12
CA ALA A 317 -20.40 -10.36 -15.25
C ALA A 317 -19.18 -11.31 -15.24
N LEU A 318 -18.09 -10.96 -14.56
CA LEU A 318 -16.90 -11.82 -14.43
C LEU A 318 -17.06 -12.92 -13.36
N SER A 319 -18.00 -12.77 -12.42
CA SER A 319 -18.23 -13.73 -11.34
C SER A 319 -18.41 -15.19 -11.82
N PRO A 320 -19.26 -15.50 -12.83
CA PRO A 320 -19.42 -16.88 -13.31
C PRO A 320 -18.17 -17.43 -14.04
N GLU A 321 -17.27 -16.58 -14.50
CA GLU A 321 -16.04 -16.98 -15.18
C GLU A 321 -14.90 -17.31 -14.20
N THR A 322 -15.03 -16.89 -12.95
CA THR A 322 -13.96 -16.95 -11.97
C THR A 322 -13.87 -18.36 -11.37
N LYS A 323 -12.76 -19.06 -11.62
CA LYS A 323 -12.53 -20.44 -11.15
C LYS A 323 -11.46 -20.53 -10.06
N ASP A 324 -10.59 -19.55 -9.99
CA ASP A 324 -9.47 -19.49 -9.06
C ASP A 324 -9.86 -18.73 -7.79
N GLU A 325 -9.44 -19.21 -6.62
CA GLU A 325 -9.79 -18.61 -5.33
C GLU A 325 -9.15 -17.23 -5.15
N ALA A 326 -7.91 -17.04 -5.62
CA ALA A 326 -7.23 -15.76 -5.52
C ALA A 326 -7.86 -14.72 -6.46
N GLU A 327 -8.26 -15.12 -7.67
CA GLU A 327 -9.06 -14.29 -8.57
C GLU A 327 -10.44 -13.97 -7.98
N ALA A 328 -11.12 -14.94 -7.36
CA ALA A 328 -12.43 -14.74 -6.73
C ALA A 328 -12.36 -13.73 -5.58
N HIS A 329 -11.34 -13.84 -4.72
CA HIS A 329 -11.08 -12.85 -3.67
C HIS A 329 -10.77 -11.48 -4.27
N ALA A 330 -9.90 -11.40 -5.28
CA ALA A 330 -9.57 -10.13 -5.92
C ALA A 330 -10.78 -9.48 -6.58
N LEU A 331 -11.67 -10.26 -7.19
CA LEU A 331 -12.92 -9.80 -7.79
C LEU A 331 -13.89 -9.27 -6.73
N ALA A 332 -14.05 -9.98 -5.62
CA ALA A 332 -14.88 -9.54 -4.50
C ALA A 332 -14.41 -8.19 -3.95
N THR A 333 -13.11 -8.03 -3.72
CA THR A 333 -12.52 -6.74 -3.30
C THR A 333 -12.73 -5.64 -4.35
N ALA A 334 -12.57 -5.94 -5.64
CA ALA A 334 -12.81 -4.97 -6.71
C ALA A 334 -14.28 -4.50 -6.75
N ILE A 335 -15.23 -5.41 -6.55
CA ILE A 335 -16.66 -5.08 -6.46
C ILE A 335 -16.92 -4.19 -5.24
N GLU A 336 -16.43 -4.58 -4.06
CA GLU A 336 -16.59 -3.81 -2.82
C GLU A 336 -16.06 -2.37 -2.95
N GLN A 337 -14.86 -2.19 -3.53
CA GLN A 337 -14.28 -0.86 -3.75
C GLN A 337 -15.11 -0.04 -4.74
N ALA A 338 -15.62 -0.67 -5.81
CA ALA A 338 -16.48 -0.01 -6.77
C ALA A 338 -17.83 0.40 -6.17
N GLU A 339 -18.43 -0.45 -5.33
CA GLU A 339 -19.69 -0.16 -4.62
C GLU A 339 -19.50 0.98 -3.61
N THR A 340 -18.42 0.94 -2.84
CA THR A 340 -18.06 1.99 -1.87
C THR A 340 -17.89 3.34 -2.58
N ALA A 341 -17.12 3.37 -3.67
CA ALA A 341 -16.93 4.58 -4.47
C ALA A 341 -18.26 5.09 -5.07
N ASN A 342 -19.09 4.19 -5.60
CA ASN A 342 -20.37 4.54 -6.22
C ASN A 342 -21.34 5.13 -5.19
N GLN A 343 -21.47 4.47 -4.03
CA GLN A 343 -22.34 4.92 -2.95
C GLN A 343 -21.88 6.26 -2.40
N GLY A 344 -20.60 6.42 -2.09
CA GLY A 344 -20.04 7.68 -1.61
C GLY A 344 -20.24 8.82 -2.61
N ALA A 345 -20.08 8.54 -3.91
CA ALA A 345 -20.36 9.52 -4.96
C ALA A 345 -21.84 9.92 -5.03
N ARG A 346 -22.77 8.97 -4.90
CA ARG A 346 -24.21 9.25 -4.88
C ARG A 346 -24.62 10.07 -3.66
N GLU A 347 -24.12 9.73 -2.48
CA GLU A 347 -24.40 10.45 -1.23
C GLU A 347 -23.86 11.88 -1.29
N GLY A 348 -22.61 12.05 -1.72
CA GLY A 348 -21.99 13.38 -1.85
C GLY A 348 -22.68 14.27 -2.89
N LEU A 349 -23.39 13.70 -3.87
CA LEU A 349 -24.20 14.46 -4.82
C LEU A 349 -25.58 14.84 -4.27
N LYS A 350 -26.18 14.02 -3.41
CA LYS A 350 -27.50 14.29 -2.79
C LYS A 350 -27.46 15.46 -1.81
N GLY A 351 -26.39 15.59 -1.02
CA GLY A 351 -26.24 16.67 -0.03
C GLY A 351 -26.07 18.08 -0.61
N LYS A 352 -26.34 18.27 -1.91
CA LYS A 352 -26.27 19.55 -2.62
C LYS A 352 -27.66 20.10 -3.01
N ASP A 353 -28.68 19.25 -2.95
CA ASP A 353 -30.09 19.62 -3.24
C ASP A 353 -30.86 20.02 -1.97
N GLU A 354 -30.25 19.87 -0.79
CA GLU A 354 -30.69 20.40 0.52
C GLU A 354 -29.87 21.64 0.89
#